data_AF-A0A7W7MXE7-F1
#
_entry.id   AF-A0A7W7MXE7-F1
#
_cell.length_a   1.000
_cell.length_b   1.000
_cell.length_c   1.000
_cell.angle_alpha   90.00
_cell.angle_beta   90.00
_cell.angle_gamma   90.00
#
_symmetry.space_group_name_H-M   'P 1'
#
loop_
_entity.id
_entity.type
_entity.pdbx_description
1 polymer ?
#
loop_
_entity_poly.entity_id
_entity_poly.type
_entity_poly.pdbx_seq_one_letter_code
_entity_poly.pdbx_strand_id
1 'polypeptide(L)'
;MTEAVPPASVSAASVPAAPRLAFGIGPDGTYTTLGQAAAFVLGVLTMFAFLPLMVVAALLYTKAETVFPEDAERARRLVNWSWISITAPVVLASLLGAVLVLVALAT
;
A
#
# COMPACT_ATOMS: atom_id res chain seq x y z
N MET A 1 -53.74 44.58 -16.29
CA MET A 1 -52.60 44.51 -15.36
C MET A 1 -51.98 43.14 -15.52
N THR A 2 -50.87 43.04 -16.26
CA THR A 2 -50.15 41.79 -16.55
C THR A 2 -48.76 41.97 -15.96
N GLU A 3 -48.51 41.41 -14.77
CA GLU A 3 -47.17 41.39 -14.20
C GLU A 3 -46.29 40.44 -15.01
N ALA A 4 -45.17 40.96 -15.51
CA ALA A 4 -44.11 40.14 -16.08
C ALA A 4 -43.33 39.51 -14.91
N VAL A 5 -43.41 38.18 -14.78
CA VAL A 5 -42.60 37.42 -13.81
C VAL A 5 -41.14 37.45 -14.29
N PRO A 6 -40.19 37.97 -13.51
CA PRO A 6 -38.78 37.99 -13.90
C PRO A 6 -38.23 36.56 -13.96
N PRO A 7 -37.32 36.24 -14.91
CA PRO A 7 -36.68 34.94 -14.94
C PRO A 7 -35.86 34.78 -13.67
N ALA A 8 -36.16 33.75 -12.88
CA ALA A 8 -35.34 33.35 -11.76
C ALA A 8 -33.91 33.12 -12.27
N SER A 9 -32.95 33.89 -11.74
CA SER A 9 -31.53 33.63 -11.94
C SER A 9 -31.25 32.24 -11.42
N VAL A 10 -30.99 31.28 -12.32
CA VAL A 10 -30.53 29.95 -11.96
C VAL A 10 -29.18 30.14 -11.29
N SER A 11 -29.18 30.12 -9.95
CA SER A 11 -27.98 30.05 -9.14
C SER A 11 -27.15 28.91 -9.72
N ALA A 12 -25.91 29.19 -10.13
CA ALA A 12 -25.00 28.20 -10.67
C ALA A 12 -24.87 27.08 -9.63
N ALA A 13 -25.64 26.01 -9.84
CA ALA A 13 -25.61 24.85 -8.99
C ALA A 13 -24.15 24.40 -8.96
N SER A 14 -23.57 24.36 -7.76
CA SER A 14 -22.25 23.81 -7.52
C SER A 14 -22.20 22.43 -8.16
N VAL A 15 -21.52 22.32 -9.32
CA VAL A 15 -21.28 21.03 -9.95
C VAL A 15 -20.52 20.21 -8.91
N PRO A 16 -21.06 19.06 -8.45
CA PRO A 16 -20.36 18.24 -7.49
C PRO A 16 -19.00 17.90 -8.10
N ALA A 17 -17.92 18.17 -7.37
CA ALA A 17 -16.58 17.85 -7.80
C ALA A 17 -16.57 16.37 -8.24
N ALA A 18 -16.22 16.11 -9.50
CA ALA A 18 -16.18 14.77 -10.03
C ALA A 18 -15.36 13.89 -9.06
N PRO A 19 -15.84 12.69 -8.70
CA PRO A 19 -15.15 11.84 -7.73
C PRO A 19 -13.70 11.64 -8.18
N ARG A 20 -12.72 11.93 -7.31
CA ARG A 20 -11.33 11.54 -7.57
C ARG A 20 -11.30 10.01 -7.57
N LEU A 21 -11.39 9.43 -8.76
CA LEU A 21 -11.29 7.99 -8.96
C LEU A 21 -9.91 7.54 -8.49
N ALA A 22 -9.88 6.52 -7.64
CA ALA A 22 -8.63 5.94 -7.16
C ALA A 22 -7.85 5.32 -8.33
N PHE A 23 -6.52 5.27 -8.20
CA PHE A 23 -5.65 4.71 -9.22
C PHE A 23 -6.09 3.28 -9.59
N GLY A 24 -6.29 3.02 -10.88
CA GLY A 24 -6.73 1.72 -11.38
C GLY A 24 -8.24 1.49 -11.39
N ILE A 25 -9.06 2.47 -10.98
CA ILE A 25 -10.53 2.40 -11.00
C ILE A 25 -11.10 3.19 -12.19
N GLY A 26 -11.97 2.55 -12.96
CA GLY A 26 -12.68 3.12 -14.10
C GLY A 26 -13.83 4.05 -13.69
N PRO A 27 -14.40 4.79 -14.64
CA PRO A 27 -15.49 5.75 -14.38
C PRO A 27 -16.79 5.10 -13.89
N ASP A 28 -16.94 3.80 -14.09
CA ASP A 28 -18.01 2.95 -13.59
C ASP A 28 -17.78 2.46 -12.14
N GLY A 29 -16.63 2.82 -11.53
CA GLY A 29 -16.27 2.43 -10.17
C GLY A 29 -15.69 1.02 -10.06
N THR A 30 -15.49 0.31 -11.19
CA THR A 30 -14.85 -1.01 -11.21
C THR A 30 -13.35 -0.89 -11.49
N TYR A 31 -12.57 -1.95 -11.25
CA TYR A 31 -11.17 -1.94 -11.65
C TYR A 31 -11.04 -1.90 -13.18
N THR A 32 -10.17 -1.03 -13.68
CA THR A 32 -9.64 -1.15 -15.04
C THR A 32 -8.86 -2.47 -15.15
N THR A 33 -8.77 -3.05 -16.35
CA THR A 33 -8.01 -4.30 -16.57
C THR A 33 -6.56 -4.20 -16.07
N LEU A 34 -5.92 -3.04 -16.26
CA LEU A 34 -4.57 -2.77 -15.76
C LEU A 34 -4.54 -2.64 -14.23
N GLY A 35 -5.53 -1.95 -13.63
CA GLY A 35 -5.66 -1.84 -12.18
C GLY A 35 -5.85 -3.19 -11.50
N GLN A 36 -6.69 -4.05 -12.08
CA GLN A 36 -6.91 -5.41 -11.60
C GLN A 36 -5.64 -6.27 -11.72
N ALA A 37 -4.95 -6.22 -12.86
CA ALA A 37 -3.70 -6.96 -13.05
C ALA A 37 -2.62 -6.49 -12.07
N ALA A 38 -2.45 -5.18 -11.89
CA ALA A 38 -1.51 -4.62 -10.94
C ALA A 38 -1.83 -5.02 -9.49
N ALA A 39 -3.10 -4.91 -9.08
CA ALA A 39 -3.54 -5.32 -7.74
C ALA A 39 -3.30 -6.82 -7.49
N PHE A 40 -3.59 -7.67 -8.49
CA PHE A 40 -3.35 -9.10 -8.40
C PHE A 40 -1.86 -9.41 -8.26
N VAL A 41 -1.02 -8.89 -9.16
CA VAL A 41 0.44 -9.11 -9.13
C VAL A 41 1.03 -8.61 -7.81
N LEU A 42 0.64 -7.42 -7.36
CA LEU A 42 1.10 -6.87 -6.09
C LEU A 42 0.69 -7.76 -4.90
N GLY A 43 -0.56 -8.23 -4.88
CA GLY A 43 -1.05 -9.15 -3.86
C GLY A 43 -0.29 -10.46 -3.83
N VAL A 44 -0.03 -11.06 -5.00
CA VAL A 44 0.76 -12.29 -5.14
C VAL A 44 2.20 -12.08 -4.66
N LEU A 45 2.88 -11.04 -5.13
CA LEU A 45 4.24 -10.70 -4.70
C LEU A 45 4.31 -10.47 -3.19
N THR A 46 3.32 -9.79 -2.62
CA THR A 46 3.24 -9.56 -1.17
C THR A 46 3.11 -10.88 -0.43
N MET A 47 2.21 -11.77 -0.86
CA MET A 47 2.04 -13.08 -0.24
C MET A 47 3.34 -13.90 -0.28
N PHE A 48 3.98 -13.98 -1.45
CA PHE A 48 5.20 -14.77 -1.63
C PHE A 48 6.43 -14.16 -0.96
N ALA A 49 6.48 -12.85 -0.72
CA ALA A 49 7.58 -12.22 -0.02
C ALA A 49 7.37 -12.23 1.51
N PHE A 50 6.23 -11.72 1.98
CA PHE A 50 6.01 -11.47 3.40
C PHE A 50 5.74 -12.75 4.19
N LEU A 51 4.93 -13.68 3.66
CA LEU A 51 4.59 -14.90 4.38
C LEU A 51 5.83 -15.75 4.74
N PRO A 52 6.72 -16.13 3.80
CA PRO A 52 7.90 -16.91 4.17
C PRO A 52 8.87 -16.13 5.05
N LEU A 53 9.01 -14.81 4.85
CA LEU A 53 9.86 -13.99 5.71
C LEU A 53 9.35 -13.93 7.15
N MET A 54 8.03 -13.87 7.37
CA MET A 54 7.43 -13.97 8.69
C MET A 54 7.72 -15.32 9.35
N VAL A 55 7.64 -16.41 8.60
CA VAL A 55 8.00 -17.75 9.11
C VAL A 55 9.48 -17.81 9.49
N VAL A 56 10.37 -17.31 8.64
CA VAL A 56 11.82 -17.24 8.93
C VAL A 56 12.08 -16.40 10.17
N ALA A 57 11.42 -15.25 10.31
CA ALA A 57 11.56 -14.38 11.48
C ALA A 57 11.17 -15.10 12.77
N ALA A 58 10.04 -15.82 12.76
CA ALA A 58 9.59 -16.60 13.91
C ALA A 58 10.59 -17.70 14.27
N LEU A 59 11.08 -18.46 13.28
CA LEU A 59 12.07 -19.53 13.51
C LEU A 59 13.39 -19.00 14.06
N LEU A 60 13.90 -17.88 13.54
CA LEU A 60 15.12 -17.25 14.03
C LEU A 60 14.96 -16.76 15.47
N TYR A 61 13.81 -16.17 15.78
CA TYR A 61 13.50 -15.71 17.14
C TYR A 61 13.42 -16.88 18.12
N THR A 62 12.65 -17.93 17.81
CA THR A 62 12.60 -19.15 18.63
C THR A 62 13.99 -19.78 18.79
N LYS A 63 14.80 -19.81 17.73
CA LYS A 63 16.15 -20.34 17.82
C LYS A 63 17.04 -19.48 18.73
N ALA A 64 16.88 -18.16 18.72
CA ALA A 64 17.62 -17.28 19.61
C ALA A 64 17.33 -17.59 21.09
N GLU A 65 16.07 -17.82 21.45
CA GLU A 65 15.67 -18.20 22.82
C GLU A 65 16.41 -19.45 23.32
N THR A 66 16.63 -20.42 22.44
CA THR A 66 17.38 -21.65 22.77
C THR A 66 18.89 -21.48 22.84
N VAL A 67 19.44 -20.35 22.38
CA VAL A 67 20.89 -20.11 22.27
C VAL A 67 21.37 -19.05 23.27
N PHE A 68 20.46 -18.24 23.82
CA PHE A 68 20.78 -17.23 24.83
C PHE A 68 21.55 -17.77 26.05
N PRO A 69 21.24 -18.96 26.59
CA PRO A 69 21.95 -19.49 27.75
C PRO A 69 23.43 -19.82 27.46
N GLU A 70 23.75 -20.22 26.23
CA GLU A 70 25.10 -20.65 25.86
C GLU A 70 25.93 -19.54 25.21
N ASP A 71 25.30 -18.72 24.34
CA ASP A 71 25.98 -17.71 23.54
C ASP A 71 25.07 -16.50 23.28
N ALA A 72 25.22 -15.49 24.13
CA ALA A 72 24.46 -14.26 24.04
C ALA A 72 24.74 -13.45 22.77
N GLU A 73 25.95 -13.52 22.18
CA GLU A 73 26.27 -12.77 20.97
C GLU A 73 25.56 -13.37 19.77
N ARG A 74 25.61 -14.69 19.64
CA ARG A 74 24.91 -15.41 18.59
C ARG A 74 23.39 -15.25 18.70
N ALA A 75 22.84 -15.30 19.90
CA ALA A 75 21.41 -15.07 20.12
C ALA A 75 20.98 -13.66 19.67
N ARG A 76 21.75 -12.61 20.02
CA ARG A 76 21.49 -11.25 19.53
C ARG A 76 21.53 -11.15 18.00
N ARG A 77 22.47 -11.85 17.36
CA ARG A 77 22.56 -11.90 15.89
C ARG A 77 21.31 -12.53 15.27
N LEU A 78 20.80 -13.62 15.85
CA LEU A 78 19.56 -14.27 15.39
C LEU A 78 18.34 -13.36 15.56
N VAL A 79 18.23 -12.63 16.68
CA VAL A 79 17.17 -11.65 16.90
C VAL A 79 17.26 -10.50 15.88
N ASN A 80 18.46 -9.98 15.62
CA ASN A 80 18.64 -8.95 14.60
C ASN A 80 18.21 -9.44 13.21
N TRP A 81 18.55 -10.68 12.84
CA TRP A 81 18.10 -11.27 11.58
C TRP A 81 16.59 -11.48 11.52
N SER A 82 15.96 -11.86 12.63
CA SER A 82 14.50 -11.93 12.73
C SER A 82 13.85 -10.58 12.45
N TRP A 83 14.37 -9.50 13.06
CA TRP A 83 13.92 -8.13 12.79
C TRP A 83 14.13 -7.71 11.34
N ILE A 84 15.28 -8.05 10.74
CA ILE A 84 15.58 -7.74 9.35
C ILE A 84 14.58 -8.43 8.41
N SER A 85 14.23 -9.71 8.66
CA SER A 85 13.25 -10.43 7.87
C SER A 85 11.87 -9.75 7.83
N ILE A 86 11.48 -9.05 8.90
CA ILE A 86 10.20 -8.33 8.98
C ILE A 86 10.32 -6.92 8.38
N THR A 87 11.38 -6.18 8.72
CA THR A 87 11.49 -4.75 8.42
C THR A 87 12.00 -4.47 7.00
N ALA A 88 12.92 -5.30 6.47
CA ALA A 88 13.46 -5.12 5.13
C ALA A 88 12.38 -5.09 4.02
N PRO A 89 11.41 -6.03 3.95
CA PRO A 89 10.38 -5.99 2.91
C PRO A 89 9.47 -4.76 3.03
N VAL A 90 9.18 -4.29 4.25
CA VAL A 90 8.37 -3.08 4.48
C VAL A 90 9.11 -1.82 4.00
N VAL A 91 10.40 -1.70 4.34
CA VAL A 91 11.23 -0.57 3.89
C VAL A 91 11.35 -0.58 2.37
N LEU A 92 11.62 -1.74 1.77
CA LEU A 92 11.71 -1.87 0.31
C LEU A 92 10.40 -1.49 -0.37
N ALA A 93 9.26 -2.01 0.11
CA ALA A 93 7.94 -1.66 -0.43
C ALA A 93 7.65 -0.15 -0.30
N SER A 94 8.02 0.46 0.82
CA SER A 94 7.84 1.90 1.06
C SER A 94 8.69 2.74 0.10
N LEU A 95 9.95 2.37 -0.11
CA LEU A 95 10.85 3.05 -1.05
C LEU A 95 10.35 2.92 -2.49
N LEU A 96 9.93 1.72 -2.91
CA LEU A 96 9.36 1.49 -4.23
C LEU A 96 8.08 2.30 -4.44
N GLY A 97 7.19 2.32 -3.44
CA GLY A 97 5.98 3.14 -3.46
C GLY A 97 6.30 4.64 -3.60
N ALA A 98 7.27 5.15 -2.85
CA ALA A 98 7.71 6.54 -2.94
C ALA A 98 8.28 6.87 -4.34
N VAL A 99 9.10 6.00 -4.92
CA VAL A 99 9.64 6.18 -6.28
C VAL A 99 8.51 6.21 -7.31
N LEU A 100 7.54 5.30 -7.22
CA LEU A 100 6.39 5.29 -8.13
C LEU A 100 5.56 6.58 -8.04
N VAL A 101 5.34 7.10 -6.84
CA VAL A 101 4.65 8.39 -6.63
C VAL A 101 5.45 9.53 -7.24
N LEU A 102 6.78 9.57 -7.02
CA LEU A 102 7.63 10.62 -7.59
C LEU A 102 7.64 10.59 -9.12
N VAL A 103 7.70 9.40 -9.73
CA VAL A 103 7.61 9.25 -11.19
C VAL A 103 6.26 9.73 -11.71
N ALA A 104 5.16 9.34 -11.06
CA ALA A 104 3.81 9.75 -11.45
C ALA A 104 3.59 11.27 -11.32
N LEU A 105 4.28 11.95 -10.40
CA LEU A 105 4.24 13.41 -10.27
C LEU A 105 5.12 14.13 -11.31
N ALA A 106 6.10 13.43 -11.89
CA ALA A 106 7.03 13.99 -12.87
C ALA A 106 6.57 13.84 -14.34
N THR A 107 5.53 13.04 -14.58
CA THR A 107 4.89 12.81 -15.89
C THR A 107 3.60 13.59 -16.03
#